data_AF-A0A8T2Y6H9-F1
#
_entry.id   AF-A0A8T2Y6H9-F1
#
_cell.length_a   1.000
_cell.length_b   1.000
_cell.length_c   1.000
_cell.angle_alpha   90.00
_cell.angle_beta   90.00
_cell.angle_gamma   90.00
#
_symmetry.space_group_name_H-M   'P 1'
#
loop_
_entity.id
_entity.type
_entity.pdbx_description
1 polymer ?
#
loop_
_entity_poly.entity_id
_entity_poly.type
_entity_poly.pdbx_seq_one_letter_code
_entity_poly.pdbx_strand_id
1 'polypeptide(L)'
;TLQYCEEALLPFQEESLKEGSGQNGNMVAIAADAQRCISRLREEFETKMSDDLNTSPLLAGAFQEALKLINSSLGMLISLCICTFKKQQLSLIRSLTEIKKEVAEVLKILGLFPPCTCAEIENRAVARKSHDFKKSGQIRTDLSAKGFALMDVGKETVWRPCIPVEKEEQATTVVEELMLLPQSASS
;
A
#
# COMPACT_ATOMS: atom_id res chain seq x y z
N THR A 1 -3.24 -7.53 1.56
CA THR A 1 -2.51 -8.35 0.56
C THR A 1 -1.03 -8.02 0.57
N LEU A 2 -0.58 -6.82 0.16
CA LEU A 2 0.85 -6.43 0.28
C LEU A 2 1.32 -6.18 1.71
N GLN A 3 0.43 -5.70 2.59
CA GLN A 3 0.71 -5.56 4.02
C GLN A 3 0.98 -6.92 4.68
N TYR A 4 0.09 -7.91 4.47
CA TYR A 4 0.33 -9.28 4.92
C TYR A 4 1.63 -9.87 4.34
N CYS A 5 2.04 -9.43 3.13
CA CYS A 5 3.37 -9.76 2.62
C CYS A 5 4.50 -9.08 3.42
N GLU A 6 4.33 -7.82 3.85
CA GLU A 6 5.32 -7.15 4.72
C GLU A 6 5.51 -7.93 6.02
N GLU A 7 4.39 -8.22 6.69
CA GLU A 7 4.39 -8.93 7.96
C GLU A 7 5.01 -10.33 7.85
N ALA A 8 4.71 -11.06 6.78
CA ALA A 8 5.31 -12.36 6.51
C ALA A 8 6.81 -12.30 6.18
N LEU A 9 7.31 -11.16 5.69
CA LEU A 9 8.72 -10.95 5.34
C LEU A 9 9.56 -10.42 6.52
N LEU A 10 8.95 -9.78 7.52
CA LEU A 10 9.63 -9.20 8.69
C LEU A 10 10.64 -10.16 9.37
N PRO A 11 10.31 -11.44 9.66
CA PRO A 11 11.24 -12.34 10.33
C PRO A 11 12.54 -12.60 9.55
N PHE A 12 12.48 -12.48 8.22
CA PHE A 12 13.61 -12.77 7.32
C PHE A 12 14.50 -11.55 7.05
N GLN A 13 13.99 -10.33 7.28
CA GLN A 13 14.76 -9.10 7.22
C GLN A 13 15.68 -8.93 8.45
N GLU A 14 15.21 -9.32 9.64
CA GLU A 14 16.03 -9.28 10.87
C GLU A 14 17.17 -10.32 10.86
N GLU A 15 16.95 -11.49 10.24
CA GLU A 15 17.99 -12.53 10.11
C GLU A 15 19.12 -12.07 9.16
N SER A 16 18.79 -11.30 8.12
CA SER A 16 19.76 -10.72 7.18
C SER A 16 20.63 -9.59 7.77
N LEU A 17 20.19 -8.94 8.85
CA LEU A 17 20.94 -7.88 9.55
C LEU A 17 21.92 -8.42 10.60
N LYS A 18 21.77 -9.67 11.04
CA LYS A 18 22.68 -10.32 11.99
C LYS A 18 23.87 -11.01 11.32
N GLU A 19 23.83 -11.20 10.01
CA GLU A 19 24.93 -11.76 9.22
C GLU A 19 25.59 -10.69 8.33
N GLY A 20 26.56 -9.98 8.90
CA GLY A 20 27.81 -9.65 8.20
C GLY A 20 27.92 -8.30 7.47
N SER A 21 28.78 -7.44 8.02
CA SER A 21 29.64 -6.60 7.17
C SER A 21 30.52 -7.52 6.30
N GLY A 22 30.20 -7.66 5.02
CA GLY A 22 31.01 -8.45 4.10
C GLY A 22 30.37 -8.49 2.71
N GLN A 23 30.94 -7.75 1.77
CA GLN A 23 30.49 -7.74 0.39
C GLN A 23 30.83 -9.06 -0.33
N ASN A 24 29.88 -9.48 -1.17
CA ASN A 24 29.93 -10.47 -2.26
C ASN A 24 29.99 -11.97 -1.91
N GLY A 25 29.00 -12.72 -2.39
CA GLY A 25 29.30 -14.07 -2.89
C GLY A 25 28.25 -15.16 -2.93
N ASN A 26 26.94 -14.92 -2.74
CA ASN A 26 25.92 -15.81 -3.32
C ASN A 26 24.57 -15.07 -3.42
N MET A 27 24.38 -14.33 -4.51
CA MET A 27 23.11 -13.67 -4.79
C MET A 27 22.09 -14.77 -5.11
N VAL A 28 21.36 -15.26 -4.09
CA VAL A 28 20.31 -16.28 -4.24
C VAL A 28 19.45 -15.91 -5.44
N ALA A 29 19.46 -16.73 -6.49
CA ALA A 29 18.78 -16.40 -7.73
C ALA A 29 17.26 -16.29 -7.51
N ILE A 30 16.65 -15.28 -8.13
CA ILE A 30 15.19 -15.15 -8.18
C ILE A 30 14.63 -16.34 -8.95
N ALA A 31 13.51 -16.89 -8.50
CA ALA A 31 12.85 -17.99 -9.20
C ALA A 31 12.49 -17.56 -10.63
N ALA A 32 12.68 -18.45 -11.62
CA ALA A 32 12.48 -18.11 -13.03
C ALA A 32 11.07 -17.54 -13.30
N ASP A 33 10.04 -18.09 -12.66
CA ASP A 33 8.66 -17.64 -12.79
C ASP A 33 8.47 -16.22 -12.23
N ALA A 34 9.12 -15.90 -11.11
CA ALA A 34 9.10 -14.58 -10.51
C ALA A 34 9.81 -13.54 -11.39
N GLN A 35 10.98 -13.90 -11.93
CA GLN A 35 11.70 -13.02 -12.85
C GLN A 35 10.88 -12.76 -14.12
N ARG A 36 10.23 -13.79 -14.67
CA ARG A 36 9.34 -13.65 -15.83
C ARG A 36 8.14 -12.75 -15.53
N CYS A 37 7.53 -12.92 -14.36
CA CYS A 37 6.43 -12.09 -13.90
C CYS A 37 6.85 -10.62 -13.79
N ILE A 38 8.01 -10.34 -13.19
CA ILE A 38 8.56 -8.99 -13.05
C ILE A 38 8.81 -8.35 -14.42
N SER A 39 9.52 -9.04 -15.31
CA SER A 39 9.81 -8.50 -16.64
C SER A 39 8.53 -8.20 -17.43
N ARG A 40 7.57 -9.12 -17.38
CA ARG A 40 6.28 -8.96 -18.06
C ARG A 40 5.47 -7.79 -17.50
N LEU A 41 5.43 -7.65 -16.17
CA LEU A 41 4.71 -6.54 -15.53
C LEU A 41 5.30 -5.19 -15.96
N ARG A 42 6.63 -5.06 -15.99
CA ARG A 42 7.30 -3.83 -16.44
C ARG A 42 7.02 -3.52 -17.91
N GLU A 43 7.10 -4.52 -18.78
CA GLU A 43 6.86 -4.35 -20.21
C GLU A 43 5.40 -3.99 -20.50
N GLU A 44 4.43 -4.69 -19.91
CA GLU A 44 3.02 -4.34 -20.06
C GLU A 44 2.70 -2.98 -19.44
N PHE A 45 3.30 -2.63 -18.31
CA PHE A 45 3.14 -1.31 -17.71
C PHE A 45 3.62 -0.22 -18.65
N GLU A 46 4.85 -0.31 -19.15
CA GLU A 46 5.43 0.68 -20.04
C GLU A 46 4.62 0.81 -21.34
N THR A 47 4.32 -0.32 -21.99
CA THR A 47 3.64 -0.31 -23.28
C THR A 47 2.19 0.16 -23.18
N LYS A 48 1.46 -0.23 -22.14
CA LYS A 48 0.05 0.15 -21.96
C LYS A 48 -0.12 1.54 -21.37
N MET A 49 0.78 2.00 -20.51
CA MET A 49 0.71 3.35 -19.98
C MET A 49 1.20 4.39 -20.99
N SER A 50 2.12 4.03 -21.89
CA SER A 50 2.54 4.89 -23.00
C SER A 50 1.50 5.02 -24.12
N ASP A 51 0.52 4.11 -24.16
CA ASP A 51 -0.59 4.09 -25.12
C ASP A 51 -1.86 4.61 -24.44
N ASP A 52 -2.08 5.93 -24.50
CA ASP A 52 -3.27 6.60 -23.96
C ASP A 52 -3.64 6.24 -22.51
N LEU A 53 -2.65 5.92 -21.67
CA LEU A 53 -2.84 5.50 -20.27
C LEU A 53 -3.83 4.33 -20.15
N ASN A 54 -3.71 3.32 -21.02
CA ASN A 54 -4.62 2.20 -21.10
C ASN A 54 -4.48 1.24 -19.90
N THR A 55 -5.08 1.61 -18.78
CA THR A 55 -4.98 0.89 -17.49
C THR A 55 -5.73 -0.43 -17.46
N SER A 56 -6.83 -0.57 -18.20
CA SER A 56 -7.69 -1.76 -18.10
C SER A 56 -6.99 -3.07 -18.51
N PRO A 57 -6.28 -3.15 -19.66
CA PRO A 57 -5.51 -4.32 -20.05
C PRO A 57 -4.36 -4.63 -19.09
N LEU A 58 -3.69 -3.59 -18.57
CA LEU A 58 -2.62 -3.75 -17.58
C LEU A 58 -3.13 -4.40 -16.29
N LEU A 59 -4.24 -3.86 -15.74
CA LEU A 59 -4.82 -4.33 -14.49
C LEU A 59 -5.36 -5.77 -14.61
N ALA A 60 -5.99 -6.11 -15.73
CA ALA A 60 -6.52 -7.45 -15.99
C ALA A 60 -5.43 -8.47 -16.42
N GLY A 61 -4.30 -7.98 -16.92
CA GLY A 61 -3.18 -8.75 -17.45
C GLY A 61 -2.08 -8.98 -16.41
N ALA A 62 -0.88 -8.47 -16.70
CA ALA A 62 0.31 -8.73 -15.88
C ALA A 62 0.16 -8.35 -14.41
N PHE A 63 -0.62 -7.30 -14.08
CA PHE A 63 -0.84 -6.90 -12.70
C PHE A 63 -1.62 -7.96 -11.91
N GLN A 64 -2.70 -8.51 -12.49
CA GLN A 64 -3.47 -9.59 -11.88
C GLN A 64 -2.62 -10.85 -11.69
N GLU A 65 -1.79 -11.19 -12.67
CA GLU A 65 -0.89 -12.36 -12.57
C GLU A 65 0.17 -12.17 -11.47
N ALA A 66 0.71 -10.96 -11.31
CA ALA A 66 1.61 -10.63 -10.21
C ALA A 66 0.92 -10.79 -8.83
N LEU A 67 -0.34 -10.34 -8.69
CA LEU A 67 -1.11 -10.53 -7.47
C LEU A 67 -1.41 -12.01 -7.17
N LYS A 68 -1.73 -12.81 -8.18
CA LYS A 68 -1.92 -14.26 -8.02
C LYS A 68 -0.64 -14.93 -7.56
N LEU A 69 0.51 -14.56 -8.14
CA LEU A 69 1.81 -15.09 -7.75
C LEU A 69 2.13 -14.74 -6.30
N ILE A 70 1.92 -13.49 -5.89
CA ILE A 70 2.04 -13.06 -4.48
C ILE A 70 1.19 -13.93 -3.56
N ASN A 71 -0.10 -14.10 -3.88
CA ASN A 71 -1.02 -14.88 -3.04
C ASN A 71 -0.62 -16.37 -2.95
N SER A 72 -0.15 -16.95 -4.05
CA SER A 72 0.36 -18.33 -4.10
C SER A 72 1.64 -18.48 -3.28
N SER A 73 2.59 -17.55 -3.43
CA SER A 73 3.85 -17.52 -2.67
C SER A 73 3.63 -17.31 -1.18
N LEU A 74 2.65 -16.48 -0.77
CA LEU A 74 2.27 -16.35 0.63
C LEU A 74 1.71 -17.66 1.19
N GLY A 75 0.82 -18.33 0.46
CA GLY A 75 0.29 -19.63 0.86
C GLY A 75 1.41 -20.67 1.02
N MET A 76 2.38 -20.67 0.10
CA MET A 76 3.57 -21.51 0.19
C MET A 76 4.47 -21.12 1.38
N LEU A 77 4.72 -19.84 1.65
CA LEU A 77 5.51 -19.42 2.81
C LEU A 77 4.87 -19.82 4.13
N ILE A 78 3.55 -19.66 4.26
CA ILE A 78 2.81 -20.08 5.46
C ILE A 78 2.93 -21.61 5.62
N SER A 79 2.79 -22.37 4.53
CA SER A 79 2.95 -23.83 4.54
C SER A 79 4.39 -24.29 4.81
N LEU A 80 5.39 -23.58 4.30
CA LEU A 80 6.82 -23.90 4.48
C LEU A 80 7.37 -23.39 5.83
N CYS A 81 6.78 -22.36 6.45
CA CYS A 81 7.13 -21.93 7.81
C CYS A 81 6.96 -23.06 8.83
N ILE A 82 6.11 -24.05 8.52
CA ILE A 82 5.90 -25.26 9.32
C ILE A 82 6.97 -26.34 9.02
N CYS A 83 7.64 -26.29 7.86
CA CYS A 83 8.57 -27.31 7.37
C CYS A 83 9.94 -26.69 7.02
N THR A 84 10.88 -26.71 7.95
CA THR A 84 12.23 -26.15 7.79
C THR A 84 13.02 -26.77 6.62
N PHE A 85 13.08 -26.05 5.50
CA PHE A 85 14.04 -26.29 4.41
C PHE A 85 14.70 -24.96 4.00
N LYS A 86 15.83 -24.62 4.64
CA LYS A 86 16.44 -23.27 4.61
C LYS A 86 16.83 -22.75 3.21
N LYS A 87 17.14 -23.61 2.23
CA LYS A 87 17.60 -23.16 0.89
C LYS A 87 16.48 -22.77 -0.08
N GLN A 88 15.33 -23.44 -0.07
CA GLN A 88 14.18 -23.07 -0.92
C GLN A 88 13.44 -21.83 -0.40
N GLN A 89 13.45 -21.60 0.92
CA GLN A 89 12.82 -20.41 1.49
C GLN A 89 13.49 -19.12 1.04
N LEU A 90 14.83 -19.08 0.95
CA LEU A 90 15.55 -17.86 0.57
C LEU A 90 15.22 -17.39 -0.86
N SER A 91 15.09 -18.30 -1.83
CA SER A 91 14.75 -17.92 -3.21
C SER A 91 13.29 -17.45 -3.33
N LEU A 92 12.38 -18.08 -2.58
CA LEU A 92 10.98 -17.70 -2.55
C LEU A 92 10.78 -16.35 -1.85
N ILE A 93 11.41 -16.14 -0.69
CA ILE A 93 11.44 -14.87 0.03
C ILE A 93 11.96 -13.75 -0.87
N ARG A 94 13.11 -13.97 -1.53
CA ARG A 94 13.66 -12.99 -2.46
C ARG A 94 12.71 -12.68 -3.61
N SER A 95 12.15 -13.71 -4.22
CA SER A 95 11.18 -13.57 -5.31
C SER A 95 9.96 -12.76 -4.88
N LEU A 96 9.42 -13.05 -3.69
CA LEU A 96 8.27 -12.36 -3.13
C LEU A 96 8.60 -10.89 -2.81
N THR A 97 9.77 -10.61 -2.25
CA THR A 97 10.25 -9.24 -1.97
C THR A 97 10.32 -8.40 -3.24
N GLU A 98 10.91 -8.94 -4.32
CA GLU A 98 11.05 -8.23 -5.59
C GLU A 98 9.69 -8.00 -6.28
N ILE A 99 8.84 -9.03 -6.37
CA ILE A 99 7.49 -8.88 -6.98
C ILE A 99 6.67 -7.85 -6.20
N LYS A 100 6.72 -7.90 -4.86
CA LYS A 100 6.02 -6.94 -4.01
C LYS A 100 6.47 -5.50 -4.30
N LYS A 101 7.78 -5.27 -4.43
CA LYS A 101 8.35 -3.96 -4.72
C LYS A 101 7.83 -3.41 -6.05
N GLU A 102 7.81 -4.23 -7.09
CA GLU A 102 7.29 -3.82 -8.40
C GLU A 102 5.80 -3.50 -8.38
N VAL A 103 5.00 -4.35 -7.74
CA VAL A 103 3.56 -4.11 -7.59
C VAL A 103 3.29 -2.83 -6.80
N ALA A 104 4.09 -2.56 -5.74
CA ALA A 104 3.98 -1.34 -4.96
C ALA A 104 4.31 -0.09 -5.79
N GLU A 105 5.35 -0.14 -6.63
CA GLU A 105 5.72 0.99 -7.48
C GLU A 105 4.66 1.27 -8.56
N VAL A 106 4.12 0.23 -9.20
CA VAL A 106 2.99 0.38 -10.15
C VAL A 106 1.78 1.03 -9.46
N LEU A 107 1.40 0.54 -8.27
CA LEU A 107 0.29 1.14 -7.50
C LEU A 107 0.57 2.59 -7.12
N LYS A 108 1.82 2.92 -6.79
CA LYS A 108 2.23 4.27 -6.43
C LYS A 108 2.12 5.22 -7.62
N ILE A 109 2.58 4.81 -8.80
CA ILE A 109 2.48 5.61 -10.03
C ILE A 109 1.01 5.81 -10.43
N LEU A 110 0.17 4.78 -10.27
CA LEU A 110 -1.26 4.88 -10.54
C LEU A 110 -2.04 5.68 -9.49
N GLY A 111 -1.41 6.14 -8.40
CA GLY A 111 -2.10 6.81 -7.29
C GLY A 111 -3.02 5.88 -6.49
N LEU A 112 -2.87 4.57 -6.65
CA LEU A 112 -3.67 3.53 -5.98
C LEU A 112 -2.95 2.93 -4.76
N PHE A 113 -1.76 3.41 -4.42
CA PHE A 113 -1.03 3.02 -3.23
C PHE A 113 -1.30 4.01 -2.09
N PRO A 114 -2.11 3.64 -1.09
CA PRO A 114 -2.40 4.54 0.01
C PRO A 114 -1.16 4.77 0.88
N PRO A 115 -0.91 6.00 1.37
CA PRO A 115 0.15 6.27 2.35
C PRO A 115 -0.22 5.61 3.69
N CYS A 116 0.20 4.36 3.86
CA CYS A 116 0.22 3.52 5.07
C CYS A 116 -0.85 3.83 6.14
N THR A 117 -2.01 3.17 6.02
CA THR A 117 -3.14 3.25 6.96
C THR A 117 -3.04 2.30 8.16
N CYS A 118 -2.18 1.28 8.11
CA CYS A 118 -2.12 0.21 9.11
C CYS A 118 -1.65 0.69 10.49
N ALA A 119 -0.59 1.50 10.56
CA ALA A 119 -0.09 2.04 11.81
C ALA A 119 -1.12 2.94 12.51
N GLU A 120 -1.91 3.70 11.74
CA GLU A 120 -2.99 4.54 12.27
C GLU A 120 -4.12 3.68 12.84
N ILE A 121 -4.48 2.57 12.17
CA ILE A 121 -5.48 1.62 12.66
C ILE A 121 -5.01 0.93 13.94
N GLU A 122 -3.74 0.54 14.04
CA GLU A 122 -3.16 -0.01 15.27
C GLU A 122 -3.14 1.01 16.41
N ASN A 123 -2.71 2.25 16.13
CA ASN A 123 -2.73 3.35 17.10
C ASN A 123 -4.15 3.61 17.62
N ARG A 124 -5.17 3.49 16.77
CA ARG A 124 -6.57 3.56 17.19
C ARG A 124 -6.95 2.40 18.11
N ALA A 125 -6.54 1.18 17.80
CA ALA A 125 -6.81 0.01 18.64
C ALA A 125 -6.17 0.15 20.03
N VAL A 126 -4.95 0.69 20.09
CA VAL A 126 -4.27 1.03 21.35
C VAL A 126 -5.03 2.11 22.11
N ALA A 127 -5.44 3.20 21.44
CA ALA A 127 -6.20 4.29 22.06
C ALA A 127 -7.54 3.81 22.65
N ARG A 128 -8.22 2.87 21.99
CA ARG A 128 -9.44 2.26 22.53
C ARG A 128 -9.17 1.40 23.76
N LYS A 129 -8.08 0.62 23.77
CA LYS A 129 -7.67 -0.18 24.95
C LYS A 129 -7.28 0.71 26.13
N SER A 130 -6.72 1.89 25.87
CA SER A 130 -6.35 2.86 26.91
C SER A 130 -7.49 3.82 27.28
N HIS A 131 -8.73 3.58 26.83
CA HIS A 131 -9.90 4.46 27.02
C HIS A 131 -9.70 5.92 26.55
N ASP A 132 -8.75 6.17 25.63
CA ASP A 132 -8.52 7.48 25.02
C ASP A 132 -9.40 7.64 23.77
N PHE A 133 -10.68 7.91 24.02
CA PHE A 133 -11.69 8.09 22.96
C PHE A 133 -11.43 9.34 22.11
N LYS A 134 -10.77 10.37 22.67
CA LYS A 134 -10.44 11.60 21.94
C LYS A 134 -9.40 11.31 20.85
N LYS A 135 -8.32 10.63 21.20
CA LYS A 135 -7.29 10.20 20.24
C LYS A 135 -7.86 9.20 19.21
N SER A 136 -8.67 8.24 19.66
CA SER A 136 -9.34 7.30 18.75
C SER A 136 -10.25 8.01 17.73
N GLY A 137 -10.99 9.03 18.19
CA GLY A 137 -11.85 9.86 17.34
C GLY A 137 -11.06 10.68 16.33
N GLN A 138 -9.93 11.29 16.74
CA GLN A 138 -9.06 12.04 15.84
C GLN A 138 -8.51 11.16 14.72
N ILE A 139 -7.98 9.98 15.07
CA ILE A 139 -7.45 9.02 14.09
C ILE A 139 -8.54 8.61 13.08
N ARG A 140 -9.79 8.42 13.52
CA ARG A 140 -10.90 8.08 12.61
C ARG A 140 -11.18 9.22 11.62
N THR A 141 -11.15 10.46 12.07
CA THR A 141 -11.37 11.63 11.21
C THR A 141 -10.23 11.79 10.21
N ASP A 142 -8.98 11.65 10.66
CA ASP A 142 -7.79 11.79 9.81
C ASP A 142 -7.76 10.70 8.73
N LEU A 143 -8.08 9.45 9.09
CA LEU A 143 -8.23 8.35 8.12
C LEU A 143 -9.36 8.62 7.13
N SER A 144 -10.50 9.15 7.58
CA SER A 144 -11.61 9.50 6.68
C SER A 144 -11.24 10.62 5.71
N ALA A 145 -10.48 11.62 6.16
CA ALA A 145 -9.97 12.70 5.31
C ALA A 145 -8.95 12.21 4.28
N LYS A 146 -8.28 11.09 4.55
CA LYS A 146 -7.41 10.39 3.59
C LYS A 146 -8.17 9.39 2.70
N GLY A 147 -9.49 9.26 2.87
CA GLY A 147 -10.33 8.35 2.07
C GLY A 147 -10.47 6.94 2.63
N PHE A 148 -10.29 6.75 3.95
CA PHE A 148 -10.44 5.45 4.63
C PHE A 148 -11.51 5.53 5.72
N ALA A 149 -12.65 4.88 5.49
CA ALA A 149 -13.68 4.71 6.51
C ALA A 149 -13.39 3.47 7.36
N LEU A 150 -13.49 3.60 8.68
CA LEU A 150 -13.34 2.50 9.62
C LEU A 150 -14.70 2.00 10.13
N MET A 151 -14.88 0.68 10.14
CA MET A 151 -16.01 -0.03 10.74
C MET A 151 -15.51 -1.04 11.75
N ASP A 152 -16.06 -1.02 12.95
CA ASP A 152 -15.80 -2.06 13.96
C ASP A 152 -16.78 -3.22 13.73
N VAL A 153 -16.27 -4.38 13.30
CA VAL A 153 -17.03 -5.59 13.06
C VAL A 153 -16.65 -6.61 14.13
N GLY A 154 -17.48 -6.75 15.16
CA GLY A 154 -17.19 -7.61 16.30
C GLY A 154 -15.95 -7.14 17.07
N LYS A 155 -14.89 -7.94 17.08
CA LYS A 155 -13.61 -7.61 17.74
C LYS A 155 -12.58 -6.97 16.80
N GLU A 156 -12.87 -6.90 15.50
CA GLU A 156 -11.94 -6.44 14.49
C GLU A 156 -12.34 -5.07 13.96
N THR A 157 -11.35 -4.26 13.62
CA THR A 157 -11.56 -3.00 12.89
C THR A 157 -11.26 -3.25 11.42
N VAL A 158 -12.29 -3.16 10.59
CA VAL A 158 -12.20 -3.28 9.14
C VAL A 158 -12.23 -1.87 8.55
N TRP A 159 -11.42 -1.63 7.53
CA TRP A 159 -11.44 -0.37 6.79
C TRP A 159 -11.99 -0.58 5.38
N ARG A 160 -12.56 0.48 4.80
CA ARG A 160 -13.00 0.53 3.39
C ARG A 160 -12.61 1.85 2.75
N PRO A 161 -12.32 1.88 1.44
CA PRO A 161 -12.21 3.14 0.70
C PRO A 161 -13.50 3.96 0.86
N CYS A 162 -13.32 5.26 1.09
CA CYS A 162 -14.38 6.25 1.19
C CYS A 162 -13.96 7.48 0.39
N ILE A 163 -14.92 8.23 -0.12
CA ILE A 163 -14.63 9.53 -0.75
C ILE A 163 -14.15 10.45 0.38
N PRO A 164 -12.94 11.05 0.28
CA PRO A 164 -12.50 12.06 1.23
C PRO A 164 -13.54 13.17 1.32
N VAL A 165 -14.09 13.39 2.51
CA VAL A 165 -14.90 14.57 2.75
C VAL A 165 -13.91 15.72 2.89
N GLU A 166 -13.65 16.43 1.80
CA GLU A 166 -12.97 17.72 1.88
C GLU A 166 -13.82 18.62 2.78
N LYS A 167 -13.18 19.26 3.76
CA LYS A 167 -13.86 20.32 4.50
C LYS A 167 -14.14 21.44 3.49
N GLU A 168 -15.38 21.54 3.02
CA GLU A 168 -15.94 22.78 2.46
C GLU A 168 -15.87 23.87 3.54
N GLU A 169 -14.70 24.46 3.72
CA GLU A 169 -14.53 25.61 4.62
C GLU A 169 -13.42 26.50 4.08
N GLN A 170 -13.58 26.87 2.81
CA GLN A 170 -12.88 28.00 2.16
C GLN A 170 -13.60 28.41 0.86
N ALA A 171 -14.92 28.63 0.94
CA ALA A 171 -15.69 29.28 -0.13
C ALA A 171 -16.77 30.25 0.39
N THR A 172 -16.67 30.68 1.66
CA THR A 172 -17.58 31.71 2.20
C THR A 172 -16.88 33.06 2.37
N THR A 173 -15.56 33.11 2.42
CA THR A 173 -14.82 34.37 2.69
C THR A 173 -14.51 35.21 1.45
N VAL A 174 -14.65 34.67 0.23
CA VAL A 174 -14.40 35.44 -1.02
C VAL A 174 -15.66 36.19 -1.50
N VAL A 175 -16.85 35.77 -1.07
CA VAL A 175 -18.11 36.41 -1.48
C VAL A 175 -18.34 37.74 -0.74
N GLU A 176 -17.84 37.86 0.50
CA GLU A 176 -17.97 39.09 1.29
C GLU A 176 -16.99 40.20 0.86
N GLU A 177 -15.79 39.85 0.37
CA GLU A 177 -14.81 40.84 -0.09
C GLU A 177 -15.15 41.42 -1.48
N LEU A 178 -15.85 40.67 -2.35
CA LEU A 178 -16.32 41.19 -3.64
C LEU A 178 -17.59 42.06 -3.54
N MET A 179 -18.30 42.07 -2.41
CA MET A 179 -19.51 42.89 -2.21
C MET A 179 -19.23 44.32 -1.73
N LEU A 180 -17.97 44.68 -1.45
CA LEU A 180 -17.56 45.99 -0.94
C LEU A 180 -16.62 46.74 -1.90
N LEU A 181 -17.05 46.95 -3.14
CA LEU A 181 -16.46 48.00 -3.97
C LEU A 181 -17.23 49.32 -3.77
N PRO A 182 -16.56 50.44 -3.48
CA PRO A 182 -17.21 51.72 -3.27
C PRO A 182 -17.83 52.20 -4.58
N GLN A 183 -19.13 52.52 -4.55
CA GLN A 183 -19.77 53.20 -5.66
C GLN A 183 -19.16 54.60 -5.78
N SER A 184 -18.40 54.82 -6.84
CA SER A 184 -17.93 56.14 -7.24
C SER A 184 -19.13 57.03 -7.54
N ALA A 185 -19.28 58.08 -6.73
CA ALA A 185 -20.25 59.14 -6.97
C ALA A 185 -19.95 59.84 -8.30
N SER A 186 -20.92 59.80 -9.21
CA SER A 186 -20.98 60.69 -10.37
C SER A 186 -21.52 62.04 -9.89
N SER A 187 -20.74 63.10 -10.12
CA SER A 187 -21.21 64.50 -10.20
C SER A 187 -20.37 65.22 -11.24
#